data_AF-A0A8J5NCJ0-F1
#
_entry.id   AF-A0A8J5NCJ0-F1
#
_cell.length_a   1.000
_cell.length_b   1.000
_cell.length_c   1.000
_cell.angle_alpha   90.00
_cell.angle_beta   90.00
_cell.angle_gamma   90.00
#
_symmetry.space_group_name_H-M   'P 1'
#
loop_
_entity.id
_entity.type
_entity.pdbx_description
1 polymer ?
#
loop_
_entity_poly.entity_id
_entity_poly.type
_entity_poly.pdbx_seq_one_letter_code
_entity_poly.pdbx_strand_id
1 'polypeptide(L)' 'MDIELNDNNLTELRPTMFLGLKNLLNLYIERNKMEYLLEEVFCEMPRLQFLYLGTNHLRTVAPGTFITLTYLHLL' A
#
# COMPACT_ATOMS: atom_id res chain seq x y z
N MET A 1 1.74 3.63 -13.85
CA MET A 1 0.86 2.45 -13.96
C MET A 1 0.22 2.33 -12.61
N ASP A 2 -1.10 2.16 -12.62
CA ASP A 2 -1.94 2.51 -11.50
C ASP A 2 -2.84 1.31 -11.21
N ILE A 3 -3.09 1.03 -9.94
CA ILE A 3 -4.00 -0.03 -9.50
C ILE A 3 -5.06 0.57 -8.59
N GLU A 4 -6.32 0.35 -8.95
CA GLU A 4 -7.47 0.76 -8.18
C GLU A 4 -8.14 -0.45 -7.52
N LEU A 5 -8.15 -0.45 -6.19
CA LEU A 5 -8.77 -1.46 -5.33
C LEU A 5 -9.69 -0.82 -4.29
N ASN A 6 -10.14 0.41 -4.55
CA ASN A 6 -11.09 1.12 -3.69
C ASN A 6 -12.39 0.33 -3.52
N ASP A 7 -13.11 0.59 -2.42
CA ASP A 7 -14.46 0.06 -2.19
C ASP A 7 -14.52 -1.48 -2.14
N ASN A 8 -13.51 -2.09 -1.53
CA ASN A 8 -13.43 -3.53 -1.33
C ASN A 8 -13.46 -3.90 0.16
N ASN A 9 -13.35 -5.19 0.44
CA ASN A 9 -13.28 -5.74 1.80
C ASN A 9 -11.87 -6.16 2.19
N LEU A 10 -10.82 -5.49 1.69
CA LEU A 10 -9.44 -5.82 2.03
C LEU A 10 -9.18 -5.55 3.51
N THR A 11 -8.71 -6.57 4.22
CA THR A 11 -8.34 -6.49 5.64
C THR A 11 -6.84 -6.58 5.86
N GLU A 12 -6.11 -7.14 4.90
CA GLU A 12 -4.66 -7.28 4.94
C GLU A 12 -4.04 -7.14 3.55
N LEU A 13 -2.78 -6.74 3.54
CA LEU A 13 -1.91 -6.76 2.36
C LEU A 13 -0.71 -7.63 2.66
N ARG A 14 -0.25 -8.37 1.64
CA ARG A 14 0.98 -9.16 1.70
C ARG A 14 1.89 -8.78 0.53
N PRO A 15 3.21 -8.73 0.71
CA PRO A 15 4.15 -8.44 -0.37
C PRO A 15 3.91 -9.30 -1.62
N THR A 16 3.59 -10.59 -1.41
CA THR A 16 3.38 -11.55 -2.49
C THR A 16 2.21 -11.22 -3.41
N MET A 17 1.24 -10.41 -2.97
CA MET A 17 0.13 -9.95 -3.81
C MET A 17 0.57 -9.00 -4.92
N PHE A 18 1.75 -8.38 -4.75
CA PHE A 18 2.26 -7.34 -5.64
C PHE A 18 3.51 -7.77 -6.41
N LEU A 19 3.83 -9.08 -6.42
CA LEU A 19 4.99 -9.63 -7.11
C LEU A 19 5.04 -9.16 -8.57
N GLY A 20 6.15 -8.53 -8.94
CA GLY A 20 6.38 -8.05 -10.31
C GLY A 20 5.82 -6.65 -10.62
N LEU A 21 5.12 -5.99 -9.70
CA LEU A 21 4.60 -4.63 -9.88
C LEU A 21 5.66 -3.52 -9.72
N LYS A 22 6.87 -3.76 -10.25
CA LYS A 22 8.05 -2.89 -10.06
C LYS A 22 7.90 -1.48 -10.65
N ASN A 23 6.94 -1.28 -11.54
CA ASN A 23 6.66 -0.01 -12.20
C ASN A 23 5.33 0.64 -11.77
N LEU A 24 4.70 0.12 -10.71
CA LEU A 24 3.50 0.74 -10.16
C LEU A 24 3.87 2.11 -9.56
N LEU A 25 3.07 3.12 -9.88
CA LEU A 25 3.25 4.50 -9.39
C LEU A 25 2.15 4.86 -8.38
N ASN A 26 0.92 4.43 -8.65
CA ASN A 26 -0.25 4.80 -7.86
C ASN A 26 -0.97 3.54 -7.36
N LEU A 27 -1.20 3.46 -6.06
CA LEU A 27 -2.01 2.41 -5.44
C LEU A 27 -3.16 3.05 -4.65
N TYR A 28 -4.39 2.74 -5.07
CA TYR A 28 -5.60 3.20 -4.42
C TYR A 28 -6.26 2.04 -3.68
N ILE A 29 -6.28 2.09 -2.35
CA ILE A 29 -6.93 1.10 -1.49
C ILE A 29 -7.83 1.78 -0.46
N GLU A 30 -8.41 2.90 -0.84
CA GLU A 30 -9.35 3.65 0.00
C GLU A 30 -10.64 2.86 0.23
N ARG A 31 -11.38 3.21 1.29
CA ARG A 31 -12.69 2.60 1.59
C ARG A 31 -12.62 1.07 1.68
N ASN A 32 -11.58 0.59 2.35
CA ASN A 32 -11.38 -0.82 2.69
C ASN A 32 -11.41 -1.01 4.23
N LYS A 33 -10.99 -2.18 4.73
CA LYS A 33 -11.05 -2.56 6.15
C LYS A 33 -9.65 -2.82 6.73
N MET A 34 -8.62 -2.16 6.19
CA MET A 34 -7.25 -2.35 6.65
C MET A 34 -7.10 -1.85 8.09
N GLU A 35 -6.60 -2.71 8.99
CA GLU A 35 -6.34 -2.36 10.40
C GLU A 35 -4.84 -2.14 10.68
N TYR A 36 -3.98 -2.83 9.94
CA TYR A 36 -2.54 -2.80 10.13
C TYR A 36 -1.81 -2.76 8.79
N LEU A 37 -0.69 -2.03 8.76
CA LEU A 37 0.32 -2.15 7.72
C LEU A 37 1.57 -2.81 8.31
N LEU A 38 1.96 -3.94 7.73
CA LEU A 38 3.13 -4.69 8.16
C LEU A 38 4.41 -4.06 7.62
N GLU A 39 5.53 -4.46 8.20
CA GLU A 39 6.86 -4.13 7.70
C GLU A 39 7.02 -4.67 6.27
N GLU A 40 7.68 -3.90 5.40
CA GLU A 40 7.99 -4.27 4.01
C GLU A 40 6.79 -4.65 3.12
N VAL A 41 5.54 -4.37 3.53
CA VAL A 41 4.33 -4.77 2.79
C VAL A 41 4.27 -4.26 1.34
N PHE A 42 5.01 -3.19 1.04
CA PHE A 42 5.09 -2.56 -0.29
C PHE A 42 6.45 -2.80 -1.01
N CYS A 43 7.27 -3.75 -0.56
CA CYS A 43 8.63 -3.97 -1.09
C CYS A 43 8.69 -4.32 -2.59
N GLU A 44 7.64 -4.91 -3.15
CA GLU A 44 7.55 -5.24 -4.58
C GLU A 44 7.26 -4.03 -5.49
N MET A 45 6.97 -2.86 -4.91
CA MET A 45 6.61 -1.63 -5.62
C MET A 45 7.60 -0.48 -5.32
N PRO A 46 8.91 -0.62 -5.59
CA PRO A 46 9.92 0.37 -5.22
C PRO A 46 9.77 1.74 -5.92
N ARG A 47 8.93 1.82 -6.96
CA ARG A 47 8.65 3.06 -7.69
C ARG A 47 7.32 3.70 -7.30
N LEU A 48 6.65 3.20 -6.26
CA LEU A 48 5.39 3.75 -5.79
C LEU A 48 5.59 5.21 -5.37
N GLN A 49 4.75 6.08 -5.91
CA GLN A 49 4.76 7.52 -5.66
C GLN A 49 3.56 7.94 -4.83
N PHE A 50 2.39 7.36 -5.07
CA PHE A 50 1.18 7.74 -4.36
C PHE A 50 0.48 6.50 -3.80
N LEU A 51 0.17 6.55 -2.51
CA LEU A 51 -0.53 5.49 -1.78
C LEU A 51 -1.73 6.10 -1.08
N TYR A 52 -2.93 5.75 -1.53
CA TYR A 52 -4.18 6.26 -0.99
C TYR A 52 -4.79 5.21 -0.05
N LEU A 53 -4.76 5.51 1.25
CA LEU A 53 -5.24 4.65 2.35
C LEU A 53 -6.49 5.21 3.04
N GLY A 54 -7.09 6.28 2.48
CA GLY A 54 -8.23 6.97 3.04
C GLY A 54 -9.39 6.04 3.39
N THR A 55 -10.13 6.38 4.45
CA THR A 55 -11.32 5.62 4.86
C THR A 55 -11.03 4.11 5.07
N ASN A 56 -9.94 3.80 5.77
CA ASN A 56 -9.67 2.48 6.33
C ASN A 56 -9.82 2.51 7.87
N HIS A 57 -9.42 1.44 8.54
CA HIS A 57 -9.45 1.30 10.00
C HIS A 57 -8.05 1.20 10.61
N LEU A 58 -7.06 1.85 9.98
CA LEU A 58 -5.65 1.72 10.36
C LEU A 58 -5.43 2.17 11.80
N ARG A 59 -4.95 1.24 12.62
CA ARG A 59 -4.55 1.47 14.02
C ARG A 59 -3.04 1.43 14.18
N THR A 60 -2.37 0.61 13.36
CA THR A 60 -0.94 0.36 13.47
C THR A 60 -0.29 0.42 12.10
N VAL A 61 0.80 1.19 12.01
CA VAL A 61 1.72 1.17 10.89
C VAL A 61 3.07 0.72 11.46
N ALA A 62 3.54 -0.45 11.05
CA ALA A 62 4.78 -1.00 11.56
C ALA A 62 5.98 -0.11 11.17
N PRO A 63 7.00 0.00 12.04
CA PRO A 63 8.30 0.50 11.61
C PRO A 63 8.75 -0.26 10.35
N GLY A 64 9.27 0.45 9.36
CA GLY A 64 9.72 -0.16 8.12
C GLY A 64 8.63 -0.42 7.07
N THR A 65 7.35 -0.10 7.31
CA THR A 65 6.29 -0.23 6.28
C THR A 65 6.65 0.47 4.96
N PHE A 66 7.32 1.63 5.03
CA PHE A 66 7.66 2.45 3.86
C PHE A 66 9.16 2.45 3.51
N ILE A 67 9.98 1.57 4.12
CA ILE A 67 11.45 1.63 4.00
C ILE A 67 11.96 1.48 2.56
N THR A 68 11.21 0.76 1.73
CA THR A 68 11.53 0.50 0.33
C THR A 68 11.01 1.56 -0.63
N LEU A 69 10.18 2.51 -0.16
CA LEU A 69 9.44 3.43 -1.01
C LEU A 69 10.15 4.79 -1.11
N THR A 70 11.24 4.82 -1.88
CA THR A 70 12.12 6.00 -1.99
C THR A 70 11.47 7.22 -2.64
N TYR A 71 10.37 7.02 -3.38
CA TYR A 71 9.68 8.07 -4.14
C TYR A 71 8.29 8.39 -3.57
N LEU A 72 7.96 7.90 -2.38
CA LEU A 72 6.61 8.02 -1.84
C LEU A 72 6.29 9.46 -1.41
N HIS A 73 5.19 9.96 -1.93
CA HIS A 73 4.47 11.12 -1.44
C HIS A 73 3.24 10.64 -0.66
N LEU A 74 3.17 10.99 0.62
CA LEU A 74 2.02 10.67 1.47
C LEU A 74 0.97 11.77 1.30
N LEU A 75 -0.26 11.38 0.93
CA LEU A 75 -1.43 12.26 0.78
C LEU A 75 -2.56 11.80 1.68
#